data_AF-A0A925TGM4-F1
#
_entry.id   AF-A0A925TGM4-F1
#
_cell.length_a   1.000
_cell.length_b   1.000
_cell.length_c   1.000
_cell.angle_alpha   90.00
_cell.angle_beta   90.00
_cell.angle_gamma   90.00
#
_symmetry.space_group_name_H-M   'P 1'
#
loop_
_entity.id
_entity.type
_entity.pdbx_description
1 polymer ?
#
loop_
_entity_poly.entity_id
_entity_poly.type
_entity_poly.pdbx_seq_one_letter_code
_entity_poly.pdbx_strand_id
1 'polypeptide(L)'
;MMDKIDENRVREFWDNGMSIACGQTLFEYLREEDRPIWASNVLKTMAELAGIQLAEIDEAIDLARTPNRWPEGHLMFDKLRTMLLRLSWEPQSRDDHALTKKLISLAELTAKVSYNATNPPDAFDDDNGWYIPNATFKIVGIIDGEAVADKVVRALASCLF
;
A
#
# COMPACT_ATOMS: atom_id res chain seq x y z
N MET A 1 -20.96 -8.76 -16.75
CA MET A 1 -21.10 -9.28 -15.38
C MET A 1 -19.68 -9.38 -14.87
N MET A 2 -19.21 -8.43 -14.05
CA MET A 2 -17.89 -8.58 -13.42
C MET A 2 -17.99 -9.79 -12.50
N ASP A 3 -17.08 -10.75 -12.65
CA ASP A 3 -16.97 -11.87 -11.72
C ASP A 3 -16.86 -11.30 -10.29
N LYS A 4 -17.56 -11.92 -9.35
CA LYS A 4 -17.54 -11.50 -7.95
C LYS A 4 -16.10 -11.64 -7.46
N ILE A 5 -15.47 -10.53 -7.08
CA ILE A 5 -14.14 -10.57 -6.47
C ILE A 5 -14.31 -11.07 -5.04
N ASP A 6 -13.58 -12.12 -4.70
CA ASP A 6 -13.54 -12.72 -3.36
C ASP A 6 -12.07 -13.04 -2.96
N GLU A 7 -11.88 -13.51 -1.73
CA GLU A 7 -10.56 -13.88 -1.21
C GLU A 7 -9.87 -14.96 -2.07
N ASN A 8 -10.63 -15.87 -2.69
CA ASN A 8 -10.07 -16.91 -3.55
C ASN A 8 -9.49 -16.33 -4.84
N ARG A 9 -10.15 -15.32 -5.43
CA ARG A 9 -9.61 -14.63 -6.61
C ARG A 9 -8.34 -13.85 -6.27
N VAL A 10 -8.29 -13.21 -5.10
CA VAL A 10 -7.08 -12.54 -4.61
C VAL A 10 -5.95 -13.55 -4.39
N ARG A 11 -6.27 -14.72 -3.82
CA ARG A 11 -5.32 -15.84 -3.68
C ARG A 11 -4.77 -16.32 -5.02
N GLU A 12 -5.63 -16.47 -6.02
CA GLU A 12 -5.19 -16.90 -7.35
C GLU A 12 -4.20 -15.91 -7.95
N PHE A 13 -4.45 -14.59 -7.84
CA PHE A 13 -3.47 -13.61 -8.29
C PHE A 13 -2.15 -13.70 -7.52
N TRP A 14 -2.22 -13.96 -6.22
CA TRP A 14 -1.06 -14.16 -5.35
C TRP A 14 -0.20 -15.32 -5.85
N ASP A 15 -0.79 -16.51 -5.96
CA ASP A 15 -0.09 -17.74 -6.31
C ASP A 15 0.51 -17.69 -7.73
N ASN A 16 -0.08 -16.89 -8.63
CA ASN A 16 0.40 -16.71 -10.00
C ASN A 16 1.32 -15.49 -10.20
N GLY A 17 1.70 -14.77 -9.14
CA GLY A 17 2.59 -13.60 -9.27
C GLY A 17 1.94 -12.37 -9.94
N MET A 18 0.62 -12.35 -10.11
CA MET A 18 -0.14 -11.37 -10.89
C MET A 18 -0.49 -10.11 -10.08
N SER A 19 0.50 -9.55 -9.37
CA SER A 19 0.30 -8.45 -8.42
C SER A 19 -0.34 -7.19 -9.01
N ILE A 20 0.03 -6.78 -10.22
CA ILE A 20 -0.56 -5.58 -10.87
C ILE A 20 -2.01 -5.84 -11.27
N ALA A 21 -2.32 -7.00 -11.85
CA ALA A 21 -3.69 -7.36 -12.21
C ALA A 21 -4.59 -7.49 -10.96
N CYS A 22 -4.03 -7.98 -9.85
CA CYS A 22 -4.69 -7.97 -8.54
C CYS A 22 -5.06 -6.56 -8.10
N GLY A 23 -4.09 -5.64 -8.14
CA GLY A 23 -4.30 -4.25 -7.75
C GLY A 23 -5.31 -3.54 -8.62
N GLN A 24 -5.21 -3.71 -9.93
CA GLN A 24 -6.20 -3.17 -10.87
C GLN A 24 -7.61 -3.66 -10.55
N THR A 25 -7.77 -4.98 -10.43
CA THR A 25 -9.07 -5.63 -10.16
C THR A 25 -9.68 -5.15 -8.85
N LEU A 26 -8.91 -5.10 -7.77
CA LEU A 26 -9.39 -4.65 -6.45
C LEU A 26 -9.68 -3.15 -6.42
N PHE A 27 -8.80 -2.34 -7.00
CA PHE A 27 -8.90 -0.88 -6.92
C PHE A 27 -10.04 -0.33 -7.78
N GLU A 28 -10.28 -0.91 -8.96
CA GLU A 28 -11.41 -0.56 -9.82
C GLU A 28 -12.75 -1.03 -9.25
N TYR A 29 -12.76 -2.07 -8.41
CA TYR A 29 -13.96 -2.51 -7.70
C TYR A 29 -14.35 -1.59 -6.53
N LEU A 30 -13.37 -0.92 -5.93
CA LEU A 30 -13.56 -0.01 -4.80
C LEU A 30 -14.17 1.32 -5.22
N ARG A 31 -15.17 1.78 -4.44
CA ARG A 31 -15.62 3.18 -4.48
C ARG A 31 -14.49 4.10 -4.03
N GLU A 32 -14.45 5.31 -4.55
CA GLU A 32 -13.38 6.27 -4.29
C GLU A 32 -13.17 6.53 -2.79
N GLU A 33 -14.26 6.62 -2.02
CA GLU A 33 -14.23 6.83 -0.58
C GLU A 33 -13.67 5.65 0.24
N ASP A 34 -13.68 4.43 -0.31
CA ASP A 34 -13.23 3.22 0.39
C ASP A 34 -11.73 2.93 0.13
N ARG A 35 -11.17 3.49 -0.96
CA ARG A 35 -9.78 3.25 -1.37
C ARG A 35 -8.73 3.65 -0.32
N PRO A 36 -8.85 4.79 0.38
CA PRO A 36 -7.87 5.17 1.40
C PRO A 36 -7.86 4.21 2.59
N ILE A 37 -9.05 3.79 3.05
CA ILE A 37 -9.19 2.83 4.15
C ILE A 37 -8.56 1.49 3.77
N TRP A 38 -8.85 0.98 2.57
CA TRP A 38 -8.25 -0.24 2.05
C TRP A 38 -6.71 -0.15 2.00
N ALA A 39 -6.16 0.92 1.41
CA ALA A 39 -4.72 1.13 1.37
C ALA A 39 -4.09 1.17 2.77
N SER A 40 -4.76 1.82 3.73
CA SER A 40 -4.32 1.89 5.14
C SER A 40 -4.27 0.51 5.81
N ASN A 41 -5.25 -0.37 5.54
CA ASN A 41 -5.30 -1.71 6.11
C ASN A 41 -4.15 -2.58 5.58
N VAL A 42 -3.86 -2.45 4.29
CA VAL A 42 -2.72 -3.12 3.65
C VAL A 42 -1.40 -2.61 4.24
N LEU A 43 -1.18 -1.28 4.30
CA LEU A 43 0.02 -0.68 4.86
C LEU A 43 0.24 -1.10 6.32
N LYS A 44 -0.81 -1.02 7.15
CA LYS A 44 -0.76 -1.45 8.55
C LYS A 44 -0.32 -2.90 8.68
N THR A 45 -0.95 -3.81 7.91
CA THR A 45 -0.61 -5.23 7.94
C THR A 45 0.85 -5.45 7.55
N MET A 46 1.35 -4.76 6.52
CA MET A 46 2.75 -4.91 6.11
C MET A 46 3.73 -4.36 7.13
N ALA A 47 3.41 -3.24 7.80
CA ALA A 47 4.24 -2.69 8.86
C ALA A 47 4.34 -3.64 10.07
N GLU A 48 3.21 -4.23 10.48
CA GLU A 48 3.15 -5.23 11.55
C GLU A 48 3.95 -6.49 11.20
N LEU A 49 3.81 -7.01 9.98
CA LEU A 49 4.55 -8.18 9.51
C LEU A 49 6.05 -7.94 9.40
N ALA A 50 6.45 -6.74 8.99
CA ALA A 50 7.85 -6.34 8.91
C ALA A 50 8.48 -6.08 10.28
N GLY A 51 7.69 -5.92 11.34
CA GLY A 51 8.17 -5.54 12.67
C GLY A 51 8.81 -4.14 12.71
N ILE A 52 8.49 -3.28 11.74
CA ILE A 52 9.05 -1.93 11.63
C ILE A 52 8.04 -0.92 12.16
N GLN A 53 8.48 -0.11 13.13
CA GLN A 53 7.71 0.99 13.67
C GLN A 53 8.38 2.31 13.29
N LEU A 54 7.71 3.08 12.43
CA LEU A 54 8.14 4.41 12.00
C LEU A 54 6.97 5.38 12.14
N ALA A 55 7.23 6.52 12.77
CA ALA A 55 6.19 7.52 13.02
C ALA A 55 5.51 7.99 11.72
N GLU A 56 6.26 8.07 10.62
CA GLU A 56 5.72 8.46 9.32
C GLU A 56 4.84 7.37 8.68
N ILE A 57 5.06 6.10 8.99
CA ILE A 57 4.14 5.04 8.56
C ILE A 57 2.83 5.16 9.35
N ASP A 58 2.92 5.35 10.67
CA ASP A 58 1.75 5.53 11.54
C ASP A 58 0.93 6.77 11.12
N GLU A 59 1.60 7.87 10.79
CA GLU A 59 0.97 9.09 10.28
C GLU A 59 0.28 8.87 8.93
N ALA A 60 0.89 8.12 8.00
CA ALA A 60 0.27 7.80 6.71
C ALA A 60 -0.98 6.92 6.90
N ILE A 61 -0.94 5.96 7.83
CA ILE A 61 -2.09 5.14 8.21
C ILE A 61 -3.20 6.03 8.78
N ASP A 62 -2.89 6.92 9.72
CA ASP A 62 -3.87 7.81 10.34
C ASP A 62 -4.50 8.78 9.34
N LEU A 63 -3.69 9.36 8.44
CA LEU A 63 -4.16 10.21 7.35
C LEU A 63 -5.18 9.48 6.47
N ALA A 64 -4.83 8.28 6.01
CA ALA A 64 -5.70 7.50 5.13
C ALA A 64 -7.02 7.06 5.79
N ARG A 65 -7.02 6.88 7.12
CA ARG A 65 -8.22 6.52 7.91
C ARG A 65 -9.08 7.71 8.29
N THR A 66 -8.64 8.94 8.00
CA THR A 66 -9.25 10.16 8.51
C THR A 66 -9.66 11.07 7.33
N PRO A 67 -10.91 11.01 6.84
CA PRO A 67 -11.31 11.67 5.58
C PRO A 67 -11.04 13.17 5.52
N ASN A 68 -11.16 13.90 6.64
CA ASN A 68 -10.84 15.33 6.70
C ASN A 68 -9.35 15.64 6.55
N ARG A 69 -8.46 14.64 6.66
CA ARG A 69 -7.02 14.76 6.45
C ARG A 69 -6.56 14.33 5.07
N TRP A 70 -7.42 13.72 4.24
CA TRP A 70 -7.05 13.31 2.89
C TRP A 70 -6.44 14.42 2.01
N PRO A 71 -6.86 15.70 2.09
CA PRO A 71 -6.20 16.79 1.37
C PRO A 71 -4.72 17.00 1.74
N GLU A 72 -4.28 16.52 2.91
CA GLU A 72 -2.87 16.55 3.34
C GLU A 72 -2.02 15.49 2.62
N GLY A 73 -2.63 14.59 1.83
CA GLY A 73 -1.94 13.44 1.22
C GLY A 73 -0.77 13.82 0.32
N HIS A 74 -0.82 14.95 -0.40
CA HIS A 74 0.32 15.43 -1.18
C HIS A 74 1.52 15.81 -0.28
N LEU A 75 1.28 16.52 0.83
CA LEU A 75 2.32 16.87 1.80
C LEU A 75 2.94 15.61 2.43
N MET A 76 2.10 14.62 2.72
CA MET A 76 2.56 13.35 3.26
C MET A 76 3.41 12.57 2.25
N PHE A 77 3.01 12.57 0.97
CA PHE A 77 3.81 12.03 -0.12
C PHE A 77 5.20 12.69 -0.19
N ASP A 78 5.28 14.03 -0.15
CA ASP A 78 6.55 14.77 -0.22
C ASP A 78 7.47 14.44 0.96
N LYS A 79 6.89 14.32 2.16
CA LYS A 79 7.61 13.90 3.37
C LYS A 79 8.22 12.50 3.20
N LEU A 80 7.42 11.52 2.78
CA LEU A 80 7.85 10.14 2.55
C LEU A 80 8.90 10.05 1.45
N ARG A 81 8.71 10.79 0.34
CA ARG A 81 9.65 10.84 -0.78
C ARG A 81 11.00 11.39 -0.35
N THR A 82 11.01 12.43 0.46
CA THR A 82 12.25 13.00 1.03
C THR A 82 12.99 11.97 1.87
N MET A 83 12.29 11.20 2.72
CA MET A 83 12.89 10.12 3.51
C MET A 83 13.45 9.01 2.62
N LEU A 84 12.70 8.58 1.61
CA LEU A 84 13.13 7.53 0.68
C LEU A 84 14.41 7.91 -0.08
N LEU A 85 14.52 9.17 -0.51
CA LEU A 85 15.72 9.70 -1.16
C LEU A 85 16.93 9.70 -0.22
N ARG A 86 16.76 10.12 1.04
CA ARG A 86 17.83 10.08 2.05
C ARG A 86 18.36 8.66 2.26
N LEU A 87 17.47 7.70 2.45
CA LEU A 87 17.85 6.28 2.60
C LEU A 87 18.55 5.72 1.36
N SER A 88 18.28 6.29 0.18
CA SER A 88 18.91 5.87 -1.07
C SER A 88 20.35 6.37 -1.23
N TRP A 89 20.75 7.39 -0.48
CA TRP A 89 22.12 7.91 -0.46
C TRP A 89 22.99 7.29 0.65
N GLU A 90 22.39 6.58 1.60
CA GLU A 90 23.13 5.86 2.63
C GLU A 90 23.75 4.56 2.08
N PRO A 91 24.98 4.20 2.50
CA PRO A 91 25.61 2.95 2.09
C PRO A 91 24.71 1.74 2.39
N GLN A 92 24.55 0.83 1.43
CA GLN A 92 23.64 -0.33 1.48
C GLN A 92 23.96 -1.38 2.58
N SER A 93 24.83 -1.10 3.54
CA SER A 93 25.35 -2.09 4.49
C SER A 93 24.37 -2.55 5.59
N ARG A 94 23.07 -2.28 5.46
CA ARG A 94 22.03 -2.76 6.41
C ARG A 94 20.84 -3.32 5.65
N ASP A 95 20.60 -4.63 5.78
CA ASP A 95 19.44 -5.32 5.21
C ASP A 95 18.11 -4.65 5.60
N ASP A 96 18.04 -4.04 6.79
CA ASP A 96 16.90 -3.27 7.30
C ASP A 96 16.50 -2.10 6.40
N HIS A 97 17.44 -1.53 5.63
CA HIS A 97 17.14 -0.40 4.74
C HIS A 97 16.32 -0.85 3.53
N ALA A 98 16.49 -2.09 3.05
CA ALA A 98 15.73 -2.57 1.91
C ALA A 98 14.24 -2.68 2.25
N LEU A 99 13.93 -3.31 3.39
CA LEU A 99 12.56 -3.48 3.87
C LEU A 99 11.91 -2.13 4.20
N THR A 100 12.64 -1.26 4.91
CA THR A 100 12.19 0.10 5.24
C THR A 100 11.84 0.91 3.99
N LYS A 101 12.69 0.88 2.96
CA LYS A 101 12.42 1.56 1.67
C LYS A 101 11.13 1.05 1.02
N LYS A 102 10.87 -0.25 1.05
CA LYS A 102 9.64 -0.82 0.48
C LYS A 102 8.39 -0.41 1.25
N LEU A 103 8.45 -0.37 2.59
CA LEU A 103 7.35 0.15 3.39
C LEU A 103 7.07 1.63 3.12
N ILE A 104 8.11 2.46 3.02
CA ILE A 104 7.95 3.88 2.67
C ILE A 104 7.30 4.02 1.28
N SER A 105 7.71 3.22 0.30
CA SER A 105 7.04 3.22 -1.03
C SER A 105 5.56 2.83 -0.94
N LEU A 106 5.19 1.86 -0.10
CA LEU A 106 3.78 1.50 0.13
C LEU A 106 3.02 2.64 0.83
N ALA A 107 3.66 3.33 1.77
CA ALA A 107 3.10 4.52 2.41
C ALA A 107 2.90 5.67 1.42
N GLU A 108 3.81 5.87 0.46
CA GLU A 108 3.64 6.85 -0.61
C GLU A 108 2.39 6.56 -1.44
N LEU A 109 2.18 5.29 -1.84
CA LEU A 109 0.98 4.90 -2.58
C LEU A 109 -0.29 5.15 -1.76
N THR A 110 -0.24 4.87 -0.46
CA THR A 110 -1.35 5.11 0.48
C THR A 110 -1.69 6.61 0.56
N ALA A 111 -0.68 7.48 0.65
CA ALA A 111 -0.86 8.93 0.67
C ALA A 111 -1.46 9.46 -0.64
N LYS A 112 -0.97 8.98 -1.79
CA LYS A 112 -1.50 9.35 -3.10
C LYS A 112 -2.95 8.94 -3.31
N VAL A 113 -3.28 7.69 -2.96
CA VAL A 113 -4.66 7.18 -3.04
C VAL A 113 -5.60 8.00 -2.14
N SER A 114 -5.13 8.38 -0.95
CA SER A 114 -5.88 9.24 -0.04
C SER A 114 -6.12 10.64 -0.63
N TYR A 115 -5.08 11.25 -1.20
CA TYR A 115 -5.18 12.56 -1.85
C TYR A 115 -6.14 12.54 -3.05
N ASN A 116 -6.00 11.56 -3.94
CA ASN A 116 -6.84 11.44 -5.13
C ASN A 116 -8.33 11.26 -4.78
N ALA A 117 -8.65 10.64 -3.64
CA ALA A 117 -10.04 10.49 -3.17
C ALA A 117 -10.73 11.84 -2.83
N THR A 118 -9.99 12.96 -2.79
CA THR A 118 -10.57 14.30 -2.64
C THR A 118 -10.86 15.00 -3.96
N ASN A 119 -10.63 14.33 -5.11
CA ASN A 119 -10.71 14.90 -6.45
C ASN A 119 -9.97 16.26 -6.60
N PRO A 120 -8.66 16.31 -6.27
CA PRO A 120 -7.89 17.54 -6.33
C PRO A 120 -7.58 17.94 -7.79
N PRO A 121 -7.35 19.24 -8.07
CA PRO A 121 -7.03 19.71 -9.42
C PRO A 121 -5.68 19.21 -9.96
N ASP A 122 -4.79 18.77 -9.08
CA ASP A 122 -3.45 18.26 -9.34
C ASP A 122 -3.29 16.82 -8.82
N ALA A 123 -4.28 15.97 -9.11
CA ALA A 123 -4.26 14.56 -8.75
C ALA A 123 -3.00 13.84 -9.26
N PHE A 124 -2.55 12.85 -8.49
CA PHE A 124 -1.56 11.88 -8.96
C PHE A 124 -2.19 10.93 -10.00
N ASP A 125 -1.37 10.13 -10.69
CA ASP A 125 -1.85 9.13 -11.64
C ASP A 125 -2.95 8.21 -11.06
N ASP A 126 -3.99 7.93 -11.83
CA ASP A 126 -5.14 7.14 -11.35
C ASP A 126 -4.78 5.67 -11.04
N ASP A 127 -3.66 5.19 -11.58
CA ASP A 127 -3.20 3.80 -11.44
C ASP A 127 -2.38 3.55 -10.16
N ASN A 128 -2.15 4.55 -9.30
CA ASN A 128 -1.35 4.39 -8.07
C ASN A 128 -1.86 3.24 -7.18
N GLY A 129 -3.18 3.03 -7.13
CA GLY A 129 -3.78 1.92 -6.38
C GLY A 129 -3.42 0.53 -6.93
N TRP A 130 -3.13 0.41 -8.22
CA TRP A 130 -2.78 -0.86 -8.86
C TRP A 130 -1.43 -1.41 -8.36
N TYR A 131 -0.55 -0.51 -7.91
CA TYR A 131 0.77 -0.88 -7.43
C TYR A 131 0.80 -1.27 -5.95
N ILE A 132 -0.30 -1.13 -5.20
CA ILE A 132 -0.33 -1.50 -3.77
C ILE A 132 -0.03 -3.00 -3.60
N PRO A 133 -0.69 -3.95 -4.29
CA PRO A 133 -0.31 -5.35 -4.18
C PRO A 133 1.10 -5.63 -4.72
N ASN A 134 1.55 -4.91 -5.75
CA ASN A 134 2.93 -5.08 -6.20
C ASN A 134 3.95 -4.67 -5.12
N ALA A 135 3.67 -3.61 -4.37
CA ALA A 135 4.49 -3.21 -3.25
C ALA A 135 4.44 -4.25 -2.11
N THR A 136 3.29 -4.84 -1.81
CA THR A 136 3.20 -5.91 -0.79
C THR A 136 4.00 -7.15 -1.19
N PHE A 137 3.94 -7.60 -2.45
CA PHE A 137 4.74 -8.73 -2.93
C PHE A 137 6.24 -8.47 -2.78
N LYS A 138 6.69 -7.25 -3.07
CA LYS A 138 8.10 -6.87 -2.91
C LYS A 138 8.54 -6.87 -1.45
N ILE A 139 7.65 -6.50 -0.52
CA ILE A 139 7.92 -6.56 0.93
C ILE A 139 7.98 -8.03 1.37
N VAL A 140 7.00 -8.84 0.96
CA VAL A 140 6.94 -10.28 1.25
C VAL A 140 8.15 -11.03 0.71
N GLY A 141 8.68 -10.67 -0.46
CA GLY A 141 9.89 -11.28 -0.98
C GLY A 141 11.16 -11.00 -0.15
N ILE A 142 11.10 -10.08 0.81
CA ILE A 142 12.19 -9.76 1.74
C ILE A 142 11.97 -10.44 3.11
N ILE A 143 10.72 -10.55 3.57
CA ILE A 143 10.36 -11.28 4.79
C ILE A 143 10.10 -12.77 4.48
N ASP A 144 9.91 -13.61 5.49
CA ASP A 144 9.63 -15.04 5.28
C ASP A 144 8.26 -15.24 4.60
N GLY A 145 8.27 -15.28 3.26
CA GLY A 145 7.10 -15.01 2.44
C GLY A 145 6.00 -16.06 2.51
N GLU A 146 6.33 -17.32 2.78
CA GLU A 146 5.35 -18.42 2.88
C GLU A 146 4.55 -18.32 4.18
N ALA A 147 5.21 -17.96 5.29
CA ALA A 147 4.59 -17.85 6.61
C ALA A 147 3.54 -16.72 6.72
N VAL A 148 3.57 -15.75 5.81
CA VAL A 148 2.76 -14.52 5.89
C VAL A 148 1.73 -14.38 4.77
N ALA A 149 1.75 -15.26 3.77
CA ALA A 149 0.91 -15.16 2.57
C ALA A 149 -0.59 -15.01 2.90
N ASP A 150 -1.10 -15.79 3.87
CA ASP A 150 -2.50 -15.73 4.30
C ASP A 150 -2.91 -14.38 4.89
N LYS A 151 -2.04 -13.79 5.70
CA LYS A 151 -2.30 -12.47 6.28
C LYS A 151 -2.32 -11.40 5.20
N VAL A 152 -1.42 -11.50 4.22
CA VAL A 152 -1.33 -10.54 3.12
C VAL A 152 -2.53 -10.65 2.19
N VAL A 153 -2.94 -11.85 1.81
CA VAL A 153 -4.15 -12.06 0.98
C VAL A 153 -5.39 -11.53 1.68
N ARG A 154 -5.56 -11.79 2.98
CA ARG A 154 -6.67 -11.22 3.76
C ARG A 154 -6.64 -9.70 3.81
N ALA A 155 -5.46 -9.09 3.97
CA ALA A 155 -5.35 -7.64 3.98
C ALA A 155 -5.69 -7.03 2.62
N LEU A 156 -5.23 -7.64 1.52
CA LEU A 156 -5.59 -7.24 0.16
C LEU A 156 -7.09 -7.38 -0.11
N ALA A 157 -7.70 -8.46 0.39
CA ALA A 157 -9.13 -8.75 0.30
C ALA A 157 -9.98 -8.00 1.34
N SER A 158 -9.39 -7.12 2.17
CA SER A 158 -10.10 -6.43 3.26
C SER A 158 -11.22 -5.49 2.80
N CYS A 159 -11.27 -5.19 1.50
CA CYS A 159 -12.34 -4.42 0.86
C CYS A 159 -13.59 -5.24 0.49
N LEU A 160 -13.56 -6.57 0.65
CA LEU A 160 -14.60 -7.47 0.16
C LEU A 160 -15.64 -7.86 1.22
N PHE A 161 -15.48 -7.38 2.46
CA PHE A 161 -16.29 -7.68 3.63
C PHE A 161 -16.56 -6.42 4.46
#